data_AF-A0A9D1KMW3-F1
#
_entry.id   AF-A0A9D1KMW3-F1
#
_cell.length_a   1.000
_cell.length_b   1.000
_cell.length_c   1.000
_cell.angle_alpha   90.00
_cell.angle_beta   90.00
_cell.angle_gamma   90.00
#
_symmetry.space_group_name_H-M   'P 1'
#
loop_
_entity.id
_entity.type
_entity.pdbx_description
1 polymer ?
#
loop_
_entity_poly.entity_id
_entity_poly.type
_entity_poly.pdbx_seq_one_letter_code
_entity_poly.pdbx_strand_id
1 'polypeptide(L)' 'AILVGTEIVGSWRPRSQGRRLGVALELWDGSRPHAAVIEQAERLAQWRGKEFAGPV' A
#
# COMPACT_ATOMS: atom_id res chain seq x y z
N ALA A 1 0.95 -4.21 8.36
CA ALA A 1 0.06 -3.24 9.03
C ALA A 1 0.25 -1.87 8.38
N ILE A 2 -0.82 -1.07 8.28
CA ILE A 2 -0.78 0.34 7.84
C ILE A 2 -0.67 1.21 9.08
N LEU A 3 0.39 2.02 9.16
CA LEU A 3 0.65 2.93 10.28
C LEU A 3 0.41 4.38 9.84
N VAL A 4 -0.43 5.10 10.57
CA VAL A 4 -0.68 6.54 10.38
C VAL A 4 -0.38 7.25 11.70
N GLY A 5 0.62 8.12 11.71
CA GLY A 5 1.14 8.68 12.94
C GLY A 5 1.68 7.58 13.86
N THR A 6 0.99 7.35 14.98
CA THR A 6 1.32 6.31 15.96
C THR A 6 0.32 5.16 16.00
N GLU A 7 -0.67 5.16 15.09
CA GLU A 7 -1.79 4.22 15.13
C GLU A 7 -1.74 3.24 13.95
N ILE A 8 -1.98 1.96 14.26
CA ILE A 8 -2.23 0.94 13.23
C ILE A 8 -3.70 1.02 12.86
N VAL A 9 -3.98 1.49 11.66
CA VAL A 9 -5.33 1.76 11.17
C VAL A 9 -5.85 0.67 10.22
N GLY A 10 -5.01 -0.28 9.86
CA GLY A 10 -5.38 -1.27 8.86
C GLY A 10 -4.34 -2.32 8.51
N SER A 11 -4.71 -3.15 7.56
CA SER A 11 -3.93 -4.24 7.01
C SER A 11 -3.52 -3.94 5.57
N TRP A 12 -2.41 -4.54 5.11
CA TRP A 12 -2.05 -4.48 3.70
C TRP A 12 -1.46 -5.80 3.24
N ARG A 13 -1.62 -6.09 1.95
CA ARG A 13 -1.01 -7.26 1.30
C ARG A 13 -0.42 -6.92 -0.06
N PRO A 14 0.78 -7.42 -0.39
CA PRO A 14 1.33 -7.26 -1.73
C PRO A 14 0.58 -8.13 -2.74
N ARG A 15 0.32 -7.58 -3.93
CA ARG A 15 -0.23 -8.28 -5.09
C ARG A 15 0.75 -8.13 -6.24
N SER A 16 1.74 -9.02 -6.27
CA SER A 16 2.77 -9.01 -7.32
C SER A 16 2.31 -9.78 -8.55
N GLN A 17 2.56 -9.22 -9.73
CA GLN A 17 2.38 -9.89 -11.02
C GLN A 17 3.54 -9.52 -11.96
N GLY A 18 4.47 -10.44 -12.15
CA GLY A 18 5.71 -10.18 -12.91
C GLY A 18 6.47 -8.97 -12.35
N ARG A 19 6.71 -7.98 -13.22
CA ARG A 19 7.38 -6.71 -12.87
C ARG A 19 6.51 -5.72 -12.08
N ARG A 20 5.21 -5.98 -11.95
CA ARG A 20 4.25 -5.05 -11.33
C ARG A 20 4.00 -5.43 -9.87
N LEU A 21 3.83 -4.42 -9.02
CA LEU A 21 3.39 -4.55 -7.63
C LEU A 21 2.15 -3.70 -7.40
N GLY A 22 1.01 -4.35 -7.20
CA GLY A 22 -0.15 -3.75 -6.54
C GLY A 22 -0.05 -3.93 -5.03
N VAL A 23 -0.70 -3.04 -4.28
CA VAL A 23 -0.80 -3.13 -2.82
C VAL A 23 -2.26 -3.09 -2.41
N ALA A 24 -2.76 -4.21 -1.88
CA ALA A 24 -4.11 -4.25 -1.34
C ALA A 24 -4.11 -3.58 0.03
N LEU A 25 -4.91 -2.51 0.18
CA LEU A 25 -5.00 -1.71 1.40
C LEU A 25 -6.39 -1.86 2.00
N GLU A 26 -6.45 -2.26 3.26
CA GLU A 26 -7.69 -2.43 4.00
C GLU A 26 -7.62 -1.61 5.28
N LEU A 27 -8.38 -0.52 5.34
CA LEU A 27 -8.56 0.27 6.56
C LEU A 27 -9.75 -0.29 7.34
N TRP A 28 -9.57 -0.49 8.64
CA TRP A 28 -10.58 -1.16 9.47
C TRP A 28 -11.81 -0.30 9.76
N ASP A 29 -11.69 1.02 9.63
CA ASP A 29 -12.80 1.96 9.74
C ASP A 29 -13.61 2.11 8.43
N GLY A 30 -13.21 1.40 7.36
CA GLY A 30 -13.84 1.48 6.04
C GLY A 30 -13.56 2.78 5.29
N SER A 31 -12.68 3.64 5.80
CA SER A 31 -12.28 4.87 5.13
C SER A 31 -11.39 4.57 3.91
N ARG A 32 -11.21 5.59 3.06
CA ARG A 32 -10.30 5.49 1.92
C ARG A 32 -8.86 5.74 2.36
N PRO A 33 -7.87 5.03 1.78
CA PRO A 33 -6.46 5.29 2.06
C PRO A 33 -6.07 6.74 1.78
N HIS A 34 -5.38 7.35 2.74
CA HIS A 34 -4.79 8.67 2.57
C HIS A 34 -3.74 8.68 1.45
N ALA A 35 -3.61 9.79 0.72
CA ALA A 35 -2.65 9.90 -0.39
C ALA A 35 -1.21 9.54 0.02
N ALA A 36 -0.79 9.95 1.21
CA ALA A 36 0.53 9.59 1.76
C ALA A 36 0.75 8.07 1.88
N VAL A 37 -0.29 7.28 2.16
CA VAL A 37 -0.20 5.81 2.21
C VAL A 37 0.03 5.24 0.80
N ILE A 38 -0.60 5.84 -0.21
CA ILE A 38 -0.42 5.47 -1.62
C ILE A 38 1.02 5.77 -2.06
N GLU A 39 1.57 6.93 -1.69
CA GLU A 39 2.99 7.25 -1.94
C GLU A 39 3.95 6.24 -1.30
N GLN A 40 3.67 5.79 -0.07
CA GLN A 40 4.49 4.74 0.55
C GLN A 40 4.38 3.40 -0.17
N ALA A 41 3.19 3.04 -0.68
CA ALA A 41 2.99 1.84 -1.49
C ALA A 41 3.79 1.91 -2.81
N GLU A 42 3.87 3.08 -3.43
CA GLU A 42 4.70 3.32 -4.61
C GLU A 42 6.19 3.20 -4.29
N ARG A 43 6.67 3.83 -3.21
CA ARG A 43 8.07 3.71 -2.75
C ARG A 43 8.44 2.26 -2.43
N LEU A 44 7.52 1.48 -1.85
CA LEU A 44 7.71 0.06 -1.63
C LEU A 44 7.90 -0.71 -2.94
N ALA A 45 7.15 -0.38 -3.99
CA ALA A 45 7.32 -0.99 -5.31
C ALA A 45 8.70 -0.68 -5.89
N GLN A 46 9.11 0.59 -5.85
CA GLN A 46 10.43 1.02 -6.32
C GLN A 46 11.57 0.34 -5.55
N TRP A 47 11.47 0.26 -4.22
CA TRP A 47 12.46 -0.43 -3.38
C TRP A 47 12.57 -1.93 -3.72
N ARG A 48 11.47 -2.57 -4.14
CA ARG A 48 11.45 -3.97 -4.62
C ARG A 48 11.83 -4.13 -6.09
N GLY A 49 12.24 -3.06 -6.77
CA GLY A 49 12.56 -3.08 -8.21
C GLY A 49 11.35 -3.40 -9.09
N LYS A 50 10.14 -3.02 -8.66
CA LYS A 50 8.88 -3.27 -9.36
C LYS A 50 8.20 -1.95 -9.77
N GLU A 51 7.43 -2.02 -10.84
CA GLU A 51 6.54 -0.93 -11.26
C GLU A 51 5.30 -0.91 -10.35
N PHE A 52 4.95 0.26 -9.80
CA PHE A 52 3.74 0.39 -8.98
C PHE A 52 2.50 0.25 -9.86
N ALA A 53 1.58 -0.62 -9.45
CA ALA A 53 0.33 -0.89 -10.18
C ALA A 53 -0.90 -0.24 -9.54
N GLY A 54 -0.72 0.55 -8.49
CA GLY A 54 -1.80 1.18 -7.74
C GLY A 54 -2.24 0.39 -6.50
N PRO A 55 -3.10 1.00 -5.67
CA PRO A 55 -3.84 0.29 -4.64
C PRO A 55 -4.84 -0.68 -5.29
N VAL A 56 -4.99 -1.87 -4.71
CA VAL A 56 -5.89 -2.94 -5.23
C VAL A 56 -6.94 -3.35 -4.22
#